data_AF-A0A7S0E6Y9-F1
#
_entry.id   AF-A0A7S0E6Y9-F1
#
_cell.length_a   1.000
_cell.length_b   1.000
_cell.length_c   1.000
_cell.angle_alpha   90.00
_cell.angle_beta   90.00
_cell.angle_gamma   90.00
#
_symmetry.space_group_name_H-M   'P 1'
#
loop_
_entity.id
_entity.type
_entity.pdbx_description
1 polymer ?
#
loop_
_entity_poly.entity_id
_entity_poly.type
_entity_poly.pdbx_seq_one_letter_code
_entity_poly.pdbx_strand_id
1 'polypeptide(L)'
;MIDEERRRQYNLGYDLKRPIMQDGSEGASFHERVERHYFPEHFDFLPFGDPFERKRQLHEERKQSQPLESNEPDIPPGSYVGSCHGCKLVSEGKRLHCSQCLNTRGQRVDSSILLSDCTEEEHVGNADGKLTCERKPAQMLNAGEHQESAEAVSNEENARHEL
;
A
#
# COMPACT_ATOMS: atom_id res chain seq x y z
N MET A 1 60.80 -23.51 25.98
CA MET A 1 60.54 -22.95 24.64
C MET A 1 59.10 -23.27 24.29
N ILE A 2 58.25 -22.26 24.13
CA ILE A 2 56.89 -22.47 23.63
C ILE A 2 57.02 -22.62 22.11
N ASP A 3 56.47 -23.70 21.57
CA ASP A 3 56.44 -23.96 20.13
C ASP A 3 55.59 -22.89 19.44
N GLU A 4 56.27 -22.04 18.66
CA GLU A 4 55.67 -20.90 17.97
C GLU A 4 54.68 -21.33 16.89
N GLU A 5 54.90 -22.50 16.30
CA GLU A 5 54.03 -23.08 15.29
C GLU A 5 52.72 -23.58 15.91
N ARG A 6 52.82 -24.25 17.06
CA ARG A 6 51.64 -24.65 17.83
C ARG A 6 50.80 -23.46 18.29
N ARG A 7 51.45 -22.36 18.71
CA ARG A 7 50.75 -21.13 19.08
C ARG A 7 50.01 -20.52 17.88
N ARG A 8 50.62 -20.57 16.69
CA ARG A 8 50.00 -20.08 15.46
C ARG A 8 48.77 -20.93 15.08
N GLN A 9 48.85 -22.25 15.21
CA GLN A 9 47.70 -23.13 14.94
C GLN A 9 46.53 -22.87 15.89
N TYR A 10 46.80 -22.64 17.17
CA TYR A 10 45.78 -22.29 18.17
C TYR A 10 45.11 -20.95 17.85
N ASN A 11 45.90 -19.94 17.51
CA ASN A 11 45.37 -18.61 17.16
C ASN A 11 44.48 -18.66 15.91
N LEU A 12 44.81 -19.52 14.94
CA LEU A 12 43.99 -19.74 13.74
C LEU A 12 42.83 -20.72 13.96
N GLY A 13 42.77 -21.36 15.13
CA GLY A 13 41.72 -22.32 15.50
C GLY A 13 41.74 -23.61 14.67
N TYR A 14 42.86 -23.98 14.08
CA TYR A 14 42.99 -25.21 13.28
C TYR A 14 43.04 -26.48 14.13
N ASP A 15 43.43 -26.35 15.39
CA ASP A 15 43.49 -27.44 16.37
C ASP A 15 42.15 -27.67 17.09
N LEU A 16 41.17 -26.78 16.89
CA LEU A 16 39.84 -26.89 17.48
C LEU A 16 38.90 -27.70 16.57
N LYS A 17 38.21 -28.69 17.17
CA LYS A 17 37.23 -29.52 16.44
C LYS A 17 36.08 -28.64 15.93
N ARG A 18 35.80 -28.75 14.63
CA ARG A 18 34.66 -28.09 14.00
C ARG A 18 33.36 -28.83 14.32
N PRO A 19 32.25 -28.11 14.57
CA PRO A 19 30.95 -28.75 14.74
C PRO A 19 30.52 -29.36 13.41
N ILE A 20 29.96 -30.58 13.43
CA ILE A 20 29.40 -31.22 12.25
C ILE A 20 27.92 -30.82 12.14
N MET A 21 27.50 -30.33 10.97
CA MET A 21 26.12 -29.91 10.71
C MET A 21 25.24 -31.13 10.36
N GLN A 22 23.92 -30.94 10.31
CA GLN A 22 22.96 -32.03 10.05
C GLN A 22 23.14 -32.69 8.67
N ASP A 23 23.73 -31.97 7.71
CA ASP A 23 24.07 -32.44 6.37
C ASP A 23 25.40 -33.22 6.32
N GLY A 24 26.11 -33.36 7.45
CA GLY A 24 27.41 -34.01 7.55
C GLY A 24 28.59 -33.12 7.17
N SER A 25 28.37 -31.85 6.84
CA SER A 25 29.44 -30.90 6.54
C SER A 25 30.13 -30.39 7.81
N GLU A 26 31.41 -30.02 7.71
CA GLU A 26 32.10 -29.30 8.77
C GLU A 26 31.61 -27.84 8.82
N GLY A 27 31.15 -27.40 9.98
CA GLY A 27 30.75 -26.01 10.20
C GLY A 27 31.91 -25.03 10.23
N ALA A 28 31.57 -23.74 10.34
CA ALA A 28 32.51 -22.63 10.39
C ALA A 28 33.64 -22.82 11.41
N SER A 29 34.84 -22.33 11.07
CA SER A 29 36.00 -22.39 11.95
C SER A 29 35.79 -21.55 13.22
N PHE A 30 36.55 -21.83 14.30
CA PHE A 30 36.43 -21.06 15.54
C PHE A 30 36.66 -19.56 15.31
N HIS A 31 37.69 -19.22 14.54
CA HIS A 31 38.01 -17.85 14.15
C HIS A 31 36.83 -17.17 13.44
N GLU A 32 36.27 -17.84 12.44
CA GLU A 32 35.12 -17.33 11.68
C GLU A 32 33.89 -17.11 12.57
N ARG A 33 33.63 -17.98 13.56
CA ARG A 33 32.54 -17.76 14.51
C ARG A 33 32.77 -16.54 15.41
N VAL A 34 34.01 -16.35 15.86
CA VAL A 34 34.40 -15.19 16.67
C VAL A 34 34.26 -13.92 15.83
N GLU A 35 34.75 -13.92 14.59
CA GLU A 35 34.62 -12.77 13.70
C GLU A 35 33.15 -12.42 13.40
N ARG A 36 32.31 -13.41 13.11
CA ARG A 36 30.86 -13.18 12.94
C ARG A 36 30.20 -12.63 14.20
N HIS A 37 30.68 -13.01 15.39
CA HIS A 37 30.10 -12.56 16.65
C HIS A 37 30.51 -11.13 17.03
N TYR A 38 31.77 -10.75 16.78
CA TYR A 38 32.32 -9.47 17.21
C TYR A 38 32.41 -8.43 16.10
N PHE A 39 32.40 -8.85 14.84
CA PHE A 39 32.45 -7.97 13.67
C PHE A 39 31.35 -8.32 12.66
N PRO A 40 30.07 -8.22 13.07
CA PRO A 40 28.94 -8.58 12.23
C PRO A 40 28.91 -7.77 10.92
N GLU A 41 29.40 -6.52 10.92
CA GLU A 41 29.44 -5.65 9.72
C GLU A 41 30.31 -6.20 8.57
N HIS A 42 31.31 -7.04 8.85
CA HIS A 42 32.11 -7.72 7.81
C HIS A 42 31.37 -8.88 7.14
N PHE A 43 30.26 -9.35 7.74
CA PHE A 43 29.47 -10.49 7.27
C PHE A 43 28.03 -10.11 6.90
N ASP A 44 27.54 -8.96 7.38
CA ASP A 44 26.21 -8.41 7.09
C ASP A 44 26.18 -7.60 5.78
N PHE A 45 27.34 -7.17 5.28
CA PHE A 45 27.46 -6.62 3.93
C PHE A 45 27.68 -7.76 2.93
N LEU A 46 26.61 -8.51 2.62
CA LEU A 46 26.62 -9.36 1.43
C LEU A 46 26.99 -8.46 0.23
N PRO A 47 28.00 -8.80 -0.59
CA PRO A 47 28.27 -8.09 -1.84
C PRO A 47 27.10 -8.18 -2.85
N PHE A 48 26.01 -8.87 -2.50
CA PHE A 48 24.84 -9.16 -3.33
C PHE A 48 23.52 -8.51 -2.86
N GLY A 49 23.56 -7.51 -1.97
CA GLY A 49 22.37 -6.76 -1.54
C GLY A 49 21.46 -7.53 -0.56
N ASP A 50 20.41 -6.86 -0.06
CA ASP A 50 19.40 -7.49 0.81
C ASP A 50 18.74 -8.64 0.04
N PRO A 51 18.80 -9.91 0.52
CA PRO A 51 18.20 -11.05 -0.17
C PRO A 51 16.69 -10.88 -0.41
N PHE A 52 16.03 -9.98 0.32
CA PHE A 52 14.63 -9.65 0.16
C PHE A 52 14.34 -8.45 -0.74
N GLU A 53 15.35 -7.73 -1.22
CA GLU A 53 15.17 -6.50 -2.01
C GLU A 53 14.37 -6.77 -3.29
N ARG A 54 14.76 -7.81 -4.06
CA ARG A 54 14.04 -8.23 -5.27
C ARG A 54 12.59 -8.63 -4.98
N LYS A 55 12.36 -9.33 -3.84
CA LYS A 55 11.02 -9.76 -3.44
C LYS A 55 10.15 -8.55 -3.05
N ARG A 56 10.74 -7.56 -2.41
CA ARG A 56 10.09 -6.29 -2.04
C ARG A 56 9.69 -5.50 -3.30
N GLN A 57 10.60 -5.35 -4.25
CA GLN A 57 10.36 -4.68 -5.53
C GLN A 57 9.21 -5.34 -6.32
N LEU A 58 9.26 -6.66 -6.51
CA LEU A 58 8.19 -7.39 -7.20
C LEU A 58 6.82 -7.21 -6.53
N HIS A 59 6.79 -7.16 -5.20
CA HIS A 59 5.56 -6.94 -4.46
C HIS A 59 5.00 -5.53 -4.69
N GLU A 60 5.86 -4.51 -4.71
CA GLU A 60 5.50 -3.13 -5.00
C GLU A 60 5.01 -2.96 -6.45
N GLU A 61 5.70 -3.52 -7.42
CA GLU A 61 5.31 -3.53 -8.84
C GLU A 61 3.96 -4.23 -9.03
N ARG A 62 3.74 -5.37 -8.35
CA ARG A 62 2.46 -6.07 -8.39
C ARG A 62 1.34 -5.24 -7.79
N LYS A 63 1.61 -4.45 -6.75
CA LYS A 63 0.62 -3.54 -6.16
C LYS A 63 0.30 -2.38 -7.11
N GLN A 64 1.28 -1.87 -7.85
CA GLN A 64 1.07 -0.79 -8.83
C GLN A 64 0.36 -1.24 -10.10
N SER A 65 0.58 -2.48 -10.54
CA SER A 65 -0.03 -3.05 -11.76
C SER A 65 -1.41 -3.67 -11.53
N GLN A 66 -1.98 -3.56 -10.32
CA GLN A 66 -3.34 -4.02 -10.09
C GLN A 66 -4.34 -3.23 -10.95
N PRO A 67 -5.35 -3.92 -11.51
CA PRO A 67 -6.41 -3.26 -12.27
C PRO A 67 -7.16 -2.27 -11.38
N LEU A 68 -7.71 -1.24 -12.02
CA LEU A 68 -8.55 -0.26 -11.35
C LEU A 68 -9.83 -0.90 -10.86
N GLU A 69 -10.03 -0.88 -9.55
CA GLU A 69 -11.29 -1.32 -8.95
C GLU A 69 -12.37 -0.24 -9.15
N SER A 70 -13.58 -0.65 -9.51
CA SER A 70 -14.72 0.27 -9.57
C SER A 70 -15.11 0.75 -8.18
N ASN A 71 -15.53 2.01 -8.09
CA ASN A 71 -16.07 2.57 -6.86
C ASN A 71 -17.48 2.01 -6.56
N GLU A 72 -17.83 1.87 -5.28
CA GLU A 72 -19.19 1.51 -4.86
C GLU A 72 -20.17 2.67 -5.15
N PRO A 73 -21.45 2.36 -5.44
CA PRO A 73 -22.42 3.36 -5.90
C PRO A 73 -22.89 4.36 -4.82
N ASP A 74 -22.77 4.01 -3.54
CA ASP A 74 -23.29 4.80 -2.40
C ASP A 74 -22.18 5.55 -1.64
N ILE A 75 -21.21 6.09 -2.38
CA ILE A 75 -20.12 6.90 -1.80
C ILE A 75 -20.42 8.39 -1.96
N PRO A 76 -19.99 9.24 -1.00
CA PRO A 76 -20.27 10.68 -1.07
C PRO A 76 -19.59 11.31 -2.29
N PRO A 77 -20.20 12.29 -2.95
CA PRO A 77 -19.60 12.94 -4.10
C PRO A 77 -18.36 13.75 -3.68
N GLY A 78 -17.38 13.85 -4.57
CA GLY A 78 -16.21 14.69 -4.35
C GLY A 78 -15.12 14.58 -5.43
N SER A 79 -14.08 15.41 -5.32
CA SER A 79 -12.99 15.48 -6.29
C SER A 79 -12.15 14.18 -6.32
N TYR A 80 -12.15 13.42 -5.22
CA TYR A 80 -11.47 12.13 -5.13
C TYR A 80 -11.95 11.10 -6.16
N VAL A 81 -13.21 11.15 -6.60
CA VAL A 81 -13.78 10.15 -7.54
C VAL A 81 -13.01 10.09 -8.87
N GLY A 82 -12.40 11.20 -9.29
CA GLY A 82 -11.59 11.25 -10.51
C GLY A 82 -10.16 10.74 -10.37
N SER A 83 -9.67 10.50 -9.14
CA SER A 83 -8.27 10.14 -8.86
C SER A 83 -8.10 8.93 -7.93
N CYS A 84 -9.17 8.50 -7.27
CA CYS A 84 -9.22 7.35 -6.38
C CYS A 84 -10.19 6.28 -6.91
N HIS A 85 -9.81 5.03 -6.69
CA HIS A 85 -10.51 3.84 -7.13
C HIS A 85 -10.65 2.83 -5.98
N GLY A 86 -11.57 1.87 -6.14
CA GLY A 86 -11.91 0.90 -5.09
C GLY A 86 -12.46 1.54 -3.82
N CYS A 87 -13.16 2.67 -3.96
CA CYS A 87 -13.75 3.39 -2.84
C CYS A 87 -15.04 2.73 -2.35
N LYS A 88 -15.15 2.59 -1.03
CA LYS A 88 -16.30 2.03 -0.33
C LYS A 88 -16.50 2.66 1.03
N LEU A 89 -17.74 2.63 1.52
CA LEU A 89 -18.05 3.02 2.87
C LEU A 89 -17.84 1.85 3.84
N VAL A 90 -17.02 2.08 4.86
CA VAL A 90 -16.76 1.13 5.95
C VAL A 90 -17.22 1.73 7.28
N SER A 91 -17.20 0.91 8.34
CA SER A 91 -17.63 1.34 9.68
C SER A 91 -19.05 1.91 9.70
N GLU A 92 -20.01 1.16 9.14
CA GLU A 92 -21.43 1.55 9.08
C GLU A 92 -21.69 2.88 8.37
N GLY A 93 -20.95 3.17 7.28
CA GLY A 93 -21.13 4.41 6.53
C GLY A 93 -20.34 5.60 7.04
N LYS A 94 -19.59 5.47 8.14
CA LYS A 94 -18.91 6.61 8.79
C LYS A 94 -17.52 6.91 8.24
N ARG A 95 -16.88 5.92 7.60
CA ARG A 95 -15.52 6.04 7.08
C ARG A 95 -15.52 5.71 5.59
N LEU A 96 -15.02 6.62 4.77
CA LEU A 96 -14.73 6.33 3.38
C LEU A 96 -13.32 5.72 3.30
N HIS A 97 -13.19 4.61 2.59
CA HIS A 97 -11.92 3.94 2.37
C HIS A 97 -11.75 3.64 0.88
N CYS A 98 -10.61 4.01 0.33
CA CYS A 98 -10.23 3.77 -1.06
C CYS A 98 -8.90 3.01 -1.09
N SER A 99 -8.86 1.92 -1.85
CA SER A 99 -7.68 1.07 -1.98
C SER A 99 -6.61 1.69 -2.90
N GLN A 100 -7.02 2.58 -3.82
CA GLN A 100 -6.17 3.08 -4.89
C GLN A 100 -6.36 4.58 -5.15
N CYS A 101 -5.82 5.43 -4.29
CA CYS A 101 -5.71 6.87 -4.52
C CYS A 101 -4.40 7.23 -5.22
N LEU A 102 -4.49 7.97 -6.33
CA LEU A 102 -3.32 8.42 -7.08
C LEU A 102 -2.63 9.59 -6.37
N ASN A 103 -1.31 9.47 -6.18
CA ASN A 103 -0.48 10.55 -5.67
C ASN A 103 0.24 11.31 -6.80
N THR A 104 0.93 12.40 -6.47
CA THR A 104 1.69 13.24 -7.42
C THR A 104 2.85 12.49 -8.09
N ARG A 105 3.28 11.36 -7.51
CA ARG A 105 4.31 10.47 -8.07
C ARG A 105 3.72 9.40 -9.00
N GLY A 106 2.41 9.41 -9.24
CA GLY A 106 1.72 8.41 -10.06
C GLY A 106 1.55 7.05 -9.37
N GLN A 107 1.84 6.95 -8.08
CA GLN A 107 1.67 5.72 -7.30
C GLN A 107 0.25 5.66 -6.74
N ARG A 108 -0.27 4.44 -6.62
CA ARG A 108 -1.56 4.15 -6.00
C ARG A 108 -1.34 3.77 -4.55
N VAL A 109 -1.97 4.51 -3.65
CA VAL A 109 -1.88 4.31 -2.20
C VAL A 109 -3.25 4.09 -1.59
N ASP A 110 -3.26 3.40 -0.46
CA ASP A 110 -4.46 3.20 0.33
C ASP A 110 -4.73 4.46 1.17
N SER A 111 -6.00 4.88 1.25
CA SER A 111 -6.37 6.02 2.08
C SER A 111 -7.77 5.86 2.66
N SER A 112 -7.98 6.41 3.87
CA SER A 112 -9.29 6.49 4.50
C SER A 112 -9.50 7.80 5.24
N ILE A 113 -10.76 8.24 5.34
CA ILE A 113 -11.17 9.43 6.06
C ILE A 113 -12.50 9.18 6.78
N LEU A 114 -12.68 9.77 7.96
CA LEU A 114 -13.98 9.79 8.63
C LEU A 114 -14.82 10.92 8.03
N LEU A 115 -16.06 10.62 7.64
CA LEU A 115 -16.92 11.64 7.04
C LEU A 115 -17.31 12.73 8.04
N SER A 116 -17.31 12.41 9.34
CA SER A 116 -17.52 13.36 10.43
C SER A 116 -16.40 14.40 10.57
N ASP A 117 -15.23 14.16 9.97
CA ASP A 117 -14.11 15.11 10.01
C ASP A 117 -14.33 16.26 9.02
N CYS A 118 -15.21 16.07 8.03
CA CYS A 118 -15.58 17.10 7.06
C CYS A 118 -16.84 17.83 7.53
N THR A 119 -16.83 19.15 7.37
CA THR A 119 -18.01 19.98 7.62
C THR A 119 -19.01 19.89 6.46
N GLU A 120 -20.25 20.34 6.66
CA GLU A 120 -21.28 20.33 5.61
C GLU A 120 -20.93 21.20 4.39
N GLU A 121 -20.03 22.17 4.55
CA GLU A 121 -19.51 23.03 3.48
C GLU A 121 -18.34 22.40 2.71
N GLU A 122 -17.88 21.22 3.14
CA GLU A 122 -16.74 20.52 2.58
C GLU A 122 -17.18 19.21 1.91
N HIS A 123 -16.37 18.76 0.96
CA HIS A 123 -16.50 17.47 0.31
C HIS A 123 -15.17 16.72 0.42
N VAL A 124 -15.19 15.42 0.17
CA VAL A 124 -13.95 14.64 0.18
C VAL A 124 -13.18 14.90 -1.11
N GLY A 125 -11.90 15.20 -0.98
CA GLY A 125 -10.95 15.29 -2.08
C GLY A 125 -9.74 14.41 -1.88
N ASN A 126 -8.78 14.52 -2.79
CA ASN A 126 -7.54 13.75 -2.77
C ASN A 126 -6.34 14.69 -2.90
N ALA A 127 -5.58 14.83 -1.81
CA ALA A 127 -4.34 15.56 -1.75
C ALA A 127 -3.15 14.59 -1.68
N ASP A 128 -2.47 14.40 -2.81
CA ASP A 128 -1.25 13.56 -2.94
C ASP A 128 -1.45 12.10 -2.47
N GLY A 129 -2.59 11.50 -2.85
CA GLY A 129 -2.94 10.13 -2.48
C GLY A 129 -3.59 10.01 -1.10
N LYS A 130 -3.78 11.13 -0.38
CA LYS A 130 -4.46 11.17 0.92
C LYS A 130 -5.83 11.82 0.77
N LEU A 131 -6.86 11.14 1.28
CA LEU A 131 -8.20 11.70 1.36
C LEU A 131 -8.23 12.87 2.35
N THR A 132 -8.79 13.99 1.93
CA THR A 132 -8.85 15.25 2.70
C THR A 132 -10.22 15.90 2.55
N CYS A 133 -10.61 16.76 3.50
CA CYS A 133 -11.79 17.62 3.34
C CYS A 133 -11.40 18.87 2.56
N GLU A 134 -12.13 19.15 1.48
CA GLU A 134 -11.91 20.31 0.61
C GLU A 134 -13.20 21.14 0.56
N ARG A 135 -13.09 22.48 0.55
CA ARG A 135 -14.25 23.35 0.42
C ARG A 135 -15.01 23.05 -0.87
N LYS A 136 -16.33 22.93 -0.77
CA LYS A 136 -17.20 22.81 -1.95
C LYS A 136 -17.01 24.04 -2.85
N PRO A 137 -16.90 23.87 -4.17
CA PRO A 137 -16.91 25.01 -5.07
C PRO A 137 -18.23 25.76 -4.93
N ALA A 138 -18.19 27.10 -4.97
CA ALA A 138 -19.36 27.97 -4.75
C ALA A 138 -20.55 27.64 -5.68
N GLN A 139 -20.29 27.02 -6.83
CA GLN A 139 -21.31 26.58 -7.79
C GLN A 139 -22.20 25.44 -7.26
N MET A 140 -21.72 24.61 -6.33
CA MET A 140 -22.51 23.53 -5.71
C MET A 140 -23.34 23.98 -4.50
N LEU A 141 -23.07 25.16 -3.94
CA LEU A 141 -23.83 25.70 -2.80
C LEU A 141 -25.19 26.30 -3.23
N ASN A 142 -25.37 26.56 -4.53
CA ASN A 142 -26.58 27.18 -5.07
C ASN A 142 -27.63 26.16 -5.58
N ALA A 143 -27.38 24.86 -5.48
CA ALA A 143 -28.28 23.82 -5.97
C ALA A 143 -29.45 23.49 -5.01
N GLY A 144 -29.59 24.24 -3.90
CA GLY A 144 -30.59 24.01 -2.85
C GLY A 144 -31.94 24.73 -3.00
N GLU A 145 -32.18 25.51 -4.06
CA GLU A 145 -33.39 26.35 -4.18
C GLU A 145 -34.18 26.18 -5.50
N HIS A 146 -34.21 24.99 -6.10
CA HIS A 146 -35.20 24.67 -7.14
C HIS A 146 -35.98 23.41 -6.79
N GLN A 147 -37.01 23.61 -5.97
CA GLN A 147 -38.13 22.71 -5.79
C GLN A 147 -39.34 23.36 -6.44
N GLU A 148 -39.53 23.17 -7.76
CA GLU A 148 -40.79 23.52 -8.42
C GLU A 148 -41.10 22.54 -9.56
N SER A 149 -42.11 21.72 -9.30
CA SER A 149 -43.01 20.97 -10.20
C SER A 149 -42.65 20.82 -11.68
N ALA A 150 -42.41 19.58 -12.11
CA ALA A 150 -42.74 19.16 -13.47
C ALA A 150 -43.99 18.26 -13.41
N GLU A 151 -45.09 18.84 -13.87
CA GLU A 151 -46.41 18.23 -14.03
C GLU A 151 -46.39 17.01 -14.97
N ALA A 152 -47.28 16.07 -14.65
CA ALA A 152 -47.63 14.94 -15.48
C ALA A 152 -48.23 15.40 -16.82
N VAL A 153 -47.70 14.92 -17.94
CA VAL A 153 -48.41 14.89 -19.21
C VAL A 153 -48.53 13.44 -19.66
N SER A 154 -49.69 12.87 -19.35
CA SER A 154 -50.23 11.64 -19.91
C SER A 154 -50.51 11.83 -21.41
N ASN A 155 -49.95 10.97 -22.26
CA ASN A 155 -50.47 10.75 -23.61
C ASN A 155 -50.93 9.30 -23.72
N GLU A 156 -52.24 9.14 -23.53
CA GLU A 156 -53.05 8.05 -24.08
C GLU A 156 -53.32 8.28 -25.57
N GLU A 157 -53.77 7.21 -26.25
CA GLU A 157 -54.24 7.12 -27.64
C GLU A 157 -53.17 6.87 -28.73
N ASN A 158 -53.15 5.66 -29.30
CA ASN A 158 -54.13 5.37 -30.35
C ASN A 158 -54.24 3.88 -30.66
N ALA A 159 -55.47 3.39 -30.62
CA ALA A 159 -55.86 2.07 -31.06
C ALA A 159 -56.22 2.10 -32.55
N ARG A 160 -56.13 0.92 -33.18
CA ARG A 160 -56.84 0.52 -34.42
C ARG A 160 -56.39 1.18 -35.72
N HIS A 161 -55.77 0.37 -36.57
CA HIS A 161 -56.24 0.27 -37.94
C HIS A 161 -56.12 -1.17 -38.43
N GLU A 162 -57.29 -1.77 -38.64
CA GLU A 162 -57.51 -2.99 -39.41
C GLU A 162 -57.04 -2.77 -40.87
N LEU A 163 -56.46 -3.82 -41.46
CA LEU A 163 -56.87 -4.44 -42.73
C LEU A 163 -56.00 -5.67 -43.03
#